data_AF-A0A2I0LEJ8-F1
#
_entry.id   AF-A0A2I0LEJ8-F1
#
_cell.length_a   1.000
_cell.length_b   1.000
_cell.length_c   1.000
_cell.angle_alpha   90.00
_cell.angle_beta   90.00
_cell.angle_gamma   90.00
#
_symmetry.space_group_name_H-M   'P 1'
#
loop_
_entity.id
_entity.type
_entity.pdbx_description
1 polymer ?
#
loop_
_entity_poly.entity_id
_entity_poly.type
_entity_poly.pdbx_seq_one_letter_code
_entity_poly.pdbx_strand_id
1 'polypeptide(L)'
;MQEIVKMVSINLFRNLTTPPRENKVLEAFDLEEEEPSMDPAWPHLQIVYELLLRFVASPETDAKLAKRYIDQSFILRLLDLFDSEDPREREYLKTVLHRIYGNIINGFALPLKEEHKLFLVRALIPLHKPKCIPMYHQQLSYCITQFVEKDCKLADTVIRGLLKYWPVTNSSKEVMFLGELEEVLEATQAPEFQRCMVPLFRQIGRCLSSSHFQVAERALFLWNNDHIENLIKQNRKVILPIIFPSLERNARAHWNQAVKSLTLNVRKIFSDTDPELFEECLAKFQEDEAQEEEIKTRREATWKQLEEIAAMKSASSGPALAK
;
A
#
# COMPACT_ATOMS: atom_id res chain seq x y z
N MET A 1 -6.45 -14.88 35.59
CA MET A 1 -5.67 -14.85 34.34
C MET A 1 -5.31 -16.25 33.87
N GLN A 2 -4.58 -17.03 34.68
CA GLN A 2 -4.23 -18.43 34.37
C GLN A 2 -5.44 -19.29 33.97
N GLU A 3 -6.53 -19.27 34.75
CA GLU A 3 -7.74 -20.04 34.45
C GLU A 3 -8.41 -19.63 33.14
N ILE A 4 -8.40 -18.33 32.82
CA ILE A 4 -8.97 -17.83 31.56
C ILE A 4 -8.13 -18.33 30.38
N VAL A 5 -6.80 -18.21 30.45
CA VAL A 5 -5.90 -18.68 29.38
C VAL A 5 -5.97 -20.19 29.22
N LYS A 6 -6.10 -20.95 30.31
CA LYS A 6 -6.31 -22.39 30.28
C LYS A 6 -7.64 -22.74 29.62
N MET A 7 -8.73 -22.06 30.00
CA MET A 7 -10.05 -22.27 29.40
C MET A 7 -10.02 -21.97 27.89
N VAL A 8 -9.47 -20.82 27.50
CA VAL A 8 -9.29 -20.45 26.09
C VAL A 8 -8.46 -21.50 25.34
N SER A 9 -7.35 -21.94 25.93
CA SER A 9 -6.46 -22.91 25.29
C SER A 9 -7.13 -24.26 25.03
N ILE A 10 -7.98 -24.73 25.96
CA ILE A 10 -8.69 -26.01 25.84
C ILE A 10 -9.77 -25.94 24.75
N ASN A 11 -10.42 -24.78 24.60
CA ASN A 11 -11.54 -24.63 23.68
C ASN A 11 -11.12 -24.24 22.26
N LEU A 12 -10.07 -23.42 22.10
CA LEU A 12 -9.67 -22.91 20.79
C LEU A 12 -8.63 -23.80 20.09
N PHE A 13 -7.61 -24.26 20.80
CA PHE A 13 -6.46 -24.91 20.16
C PHE A 13 -6.78 -26.37 19.81
N ARG A 14 -7.10 -26.57 18.53
CA ARG A 14 -7.44 -27.84 17.93
C ARG A 14 -6.72 -28.01 16.59
N ASN A 15 -6.51 -29.25 16.18
CA ASN A 15 -5.98 -29.53 14.84
C ASN A 15 -7.07 -29.26 13.81
N LEU A 16 -6.81 -28.33 12.90
CA LEU A 16 -7.70 -28.06 11.77
C LEU A 16 -7.56 -29.20 10.77
N THR A 17 -8.68 -29.83 10.41
CA THR A 17 -8.69 -30.88 9.38
C THR A 17 -8.87 -30.18 8.04
N THR A 18 -7.78 -29.87 7.35
CA THR A 18 -7.86 -29.37 5.97
C THR A 18 -8.02 -30.58 5.03
N PRO A 19 -9.06 -30.63 4.17
CA PRO A 19 -9.08 -31.60 3.09
C PRO A 19 -7.85 -31.36 2.19
N PRO A 20 -7.26 -32.41 1.60
CA PRO A 20 -6.11 -32.26 0.71
C PRO A 20 -6.51 -31.37 -0.47
N ARG A 21 -5.94 -30.16 -0.53
CA ARG A 21 -6.10 -29.24 -1.67
C ARG A 21 -5.46 -29.87 -2.90
N GLU A 22 -6.21 -30.65 -3.65
CA GLU A 22 -5.78 -31.15 -4.96
C GLU A 22 -5.52 -29.96 -5.90
N ASN A 23 -4.25 -29.74 -6.25
CA ASN A 23 -3.75 -29.09 -7.45
C ASN A 23 -4.63 -28.01 -8.13
N LYS A 24 -4.99 -26.94 -7.42
CA LYS A 24 -5.45 -25.67 -8.02
C LYS A 24 -4.44 -24.54 -7.80
N VAL A 25 -3.20 -24.77 -8.24
CA VAL A 25 -2.15 -23.70 -8.28
C VAL A 25 -2.49 -22.62 -9.32
N LEU A 26 -3.50 -22.85 -10.17
CA LEU A 26 -3.92 -21.95 -11.25
C LEU A 26 -5.15 -21.08 -10.94
N GLU A 27 -5.87 -21.30 -9.83
CA GLU A 27 -7.11 -20.57 -9.50
C GLU A 27 -6.96 -19.62 -8.30
N ALA A 28 -5.82 -18.95 -8.15
CA ALA A 28 -5.68 -17.83 -7.20
C ALA A 28 -6.48 -16.57 -7.60
N PHE A 29 -7.41 -16.69 -8.57
CA PHE A 29 -8.22 -15.60 -9.09
C PHE A 29 -9.63 -15.53 -8.46
N ASP A 30 -10.12 -16.60 -7.81
CA ASP A 30 -11.49 -16.64 -7.22
C ASP A 30 -11.55 -17.28 -5.83
N LEU A 31 -10.64 -16.92 -4.91
CA LEU A 31 -10.79 -17.30 -3.49
C LEU A 31 -12.00 -16.62 -2.82
N GLU A 32 -12.62 -15.63 -3.46
CA GLU A 32 -13.84 -14.97 -2.95
C GLU A 32 -15.12 -15.77 -3.26
N GLU A 33 -15.10 -16.71 -4.21
CA GLU A 33 -16.29 -17.47 -4.64
C GLU A 33 -16.41 -18.88 -4.03
N GLU A 34 -15.40 -19.38 -3.30
CA GLU A 34 -15.51 -20.66 -2.59
C GLU A 34 -16.46 -20.52 -1.40
N GLU A 35 -17.57 -21.27 -1.39
CA GLU A 35 -18.52 -21.30 -0.27
C GLU A 35 -17.78 -21.66 1.03
N PRO A 36 -17.74 -20.77 2.03
CA PRO A 36 -16.96 -21.00 3.23
C PRO A 36 -17.54 -22.15 4.05
N SER A 37 -16.69 -23.09 4.45
CA SER A 37 -17.04 -24.12 5.41
C SER A 37 -17.27 -23.49 6.79
N MET A 38 -18.42 -23.76 7.39
CA MET A 38 -18.85 -23.16 8.65
C MET A 38 -18.70 -24.15 9.80
N ASP A 39 -18.01 -23.77 10.88
CA ASP A 39 -17.80 -24.67 12.03
C ASP A 39 -19.14 -24.88 12.79
N PRO A 40 -19.63 -26.13 12.96
CA PRO A 40 -20.86 -26.40 13.69
C PRO A 40 -20.81 -26.00 15.17
N ALA A 41 -19.60 -25.97 15.78
CA ALA A 41 -19.39 -25.56 17.16
C ALA A 41 -19.31 -24.03 17.32
N TRP A 42 -19.54 -23.26 16.24
CA TRP A 42 -19.39 -21.81 16.24
C TRP A 42 -20.12 -21.06 17.36
N PRO A 43 -21.37 -21.38 17.76
CA PRO A 43 -22.03 -20.65 18.85
C PRO A 43 -21.25 -20.69 20.17
N HIS A 44 -20.53 -21.78 20.44
CA HIS A 44 -19.65 -21.91 21.60
C HIS A 44 -18.32 -21.20 21.37
N LEU A 45 -17.69 -21.44 20.22
CA LEU A 45 -16.41 -20.82 19.86
C LEU A 45 -16.48 -19.30 19.86
N GLN A 46 -17.57 -18.73 19.36
CA GLN A 46 -17.82 -17.28 19.35
C GLN A 46 -17.73 -16.69 20.76
N ILE A 47 -18.35 -17.32 21.76
CA ILE A 47 -18.31 -16.85 23.15
C ILE A 47 -16.88 -16.90 23.70
N VAL A 48 -16.12 -17.95 23.37
CA VAL A 48 -14.73 -18.10 23.79
C VAL A 48 -13.85 -17.02 23.16
N TYR A 49 -14.04 -16.75 21.86
CA TYR A 49 -13.33 -15.67 21.15
C TYR A 49 -13.70 -14.28 21.67
N GLU A 50 -14.97 -14.01 21.93
CA GLU A 50 -15.42 -12.74 22.52
C GLU A 50 -14.82 -12.52 23.91
N LEU A 51 -14.76 -13.57 24.73
CA LEU A 51 -14.12 -13.50 26.04
C LEU A 51 -12.62 -13.20 25.90
N LEU A 52 -11.91 -13.91 25.01
CA LEU A 52 -10.49 -13.68 24.74
C LEU A 52 -10.26 -12.24 24.26
N LEU A 53 -11.08 -11.74 23.34
CA LEU A 53 -10.98 -10.39 22.81
C LEU A 53 -11.18 -9.35 23.93
N ARG A 54 -12.24 -9.48 24.74
CA ARG A 54 -12.48 -8.58 25.88
C ARG A 54 -11.33 -8.62 26.89
N PHE A 55 -10.78 -9.80 27.14
CA PHE A 55 -9.65 -9.98 28.05
C PHE A 55 -8.38 -9.25 27.56
N VAL A 56 -8.04 -9.37 26.27
CA VAL A 56 -6.87 -8.72 25.67
C VAL A 56 -7.10 -7.21 25.47
N ALA A 57 -8.35 -6.80 25.23
CA ALA A 57 -8.70 -5.40 25.04
C ALA A 57 -8.86 -4.60 26.34
N SER A 58 -9.06 -5.28 27.48
CA SER A 58 -9.30 -4.60 28.76
C SER A 58 -8.12 -3.70 29.17
N PRO A 59 -8.38 -2.42 29.52
CA PRO A 59 -7.35 -1.52 30.02
C PRO A 59 -6.86 -1.90 31.42
N GLU A 60 -7.60 -2.75 32.13
CA GLU A 60 -7.26 -3.25 33.47
C GLU A 60 -6.26 -4.43 33.42
N THR A 61 -6.00 -4.98 32.24
CA THR A 61 -5.06 -6.09 32.06
C THR A 61 -3.62 -5.57 32.05
N ASP A 62 -2.84 -5.84 33.11
CA ASP A 62 -1.41 -5.53 33.14
C ASP A 62 -0.66 -6.32 32.05
N ALA A 63 -0.08 -5.61 31.08
CA ALA A 63 0.69 -6.18 29.97
C ALA A 63 1.88 -7.03 30.43
N LYS A 64 2.53 -6.68 31.56
CA LYS A 64 3.64 -7.47 32.12
C LYS A 64 3.15 -8.80 32.68
N LEU A 65 1.96 -8.81 33.29
CA LEU A 65 1.34 -10.01 33.81
C LEU A 65 0.77 -10.87 32.67
N ALA A 66 0.13 -10.25 31.67
CA ALA A 66 -0.40 -10.93 30.49
C ALA A 66 0.68 -11.68 29.70
N LYS A 67 1.87 -11.08 29.55
CA LYS A 67 3.03 -11.72 28.90
C LYS A 67 3.46 -13.05 29.55
N ARG A 68 3.14 -13.27 30.83
CA ARG A 68 3.45 -14.55 31.51
C ARG A 68 2.54 -15.70 31.08
N TYR A 69 1.36 -15.40 30.53
CA TYR A 69 0.36 -16.41 30.15
C TYR A 69 0.12 -16.44 28.63
N ILE A 70 0.25 -15.29 27.95
CA ILE A 70 0.31 -15.20 26.49
C ILE A 70 1.79 -15.27 26.10
N ASP A 71 2.34 -16.48 26.14
CA ASP A 71 3.71 -16.78 25.78
C ASP A 71 3.86 -17.12 24.29
N GLN A 72 5.09 -17.42 23.86
CA GLN A 72 5.38 -17.80 22.48
C GLN A 72 4.58 -19.04 22.04
N SER A 73 4.37 -20.01 22.94
CA SER A 73 3.63 -21.24 22.63
C SER A 73 2.14 -20.95 22.40
N PHE A 74 1.54 -20.09 23.22
CA PHE A 74 0.18 -19.63 23.03
C PHE A 74 0.01 -18.90 21.68
N ILE A 75 0.94 -18.00 21.34
CA ILE A 75 0.88 -17.26 20.07
C ILE A 75 1.02 -18.19 18.87
N LEU A 76 1.94 -19.14 18.89
CA LEU A 76 2.10 -20.11 17.79
C LEU A 76 0.83 -20.92 17.57
N ARG A 77 0.23 -21.46 18.63
CA ARG A 77 -1.04 -22.19 18.51
C ARG A 77 -2.21 -21.31 18.08
N LEU A 78 -2.19 -20.01 18.41
CA LEU A 78 -3.17 -19.05 17.92
C LEU A 78 -2.98 -18.76 16.42
N LEU A 79 -1.73 -18.72 15.95
CA LEU A 79 -1.39 -18.56 14.54
C LEU A 79 -1.82 -19.78 13.71
N ASP A 80 -1.68 -21.00 14.24
CA ASP A 80 -2.13 -22.22 13.55
C ASP A 80 -3.63 -22.19 13.22
N LEU A 81 -4.44 -21.48 14.02
CA LEU A 81 -5.88 -21.36 13.78
C LEU A 81 -6.24 -20.44 12.59
N PHE A 82 -5.30 -19.66 12.06
CA PHE A 82 -5.57 -18.83 10.86
C PHE A 82 -5.84 -19.67 9.60
N ASP A 83 -5.44 -20.95 9.60
CA ASP A 83 -5.76 -21.90 8.54
C ASP A 83 -7.23 -22.39 8.60
N SER A 84 -8.05 -21.88 9.54
CA SER A 84 -9.47 -22.23 9.65
C SER A 84 -10.21 -21.84 8.38
N GLU A 85 -11.08 -22.72 7.88
CA GLU A 85 -11.93 -22.45 6.72
C GLU A 85 -13.10 -21.52 7.06
N ASP A 86 -13.44 -21.37 8.35
CA ASP A 86 -14.50 -20.49 8.80
C ASP A 86 -14.06 -19.02 8.80
N PRO A 87 -14.65 -18.14 7.96
CA PRO A 87 -14.28 -16.73 7.88
C PRO A 87 -14.52 -15.97 9.18
N ARG A 88 -15.50 -16.41 9.99
CA ARG A 88 -15.82 -15.77 11.27
C ARG A 88 -14.70 -16.02 12.26
N GLU A 89 -14.17 -17.24 12.31
CA GLU A 89 -13.04 -17.60 13.16
C GLU A 89 -11.79 -16.79 12.78
N ARG A 90 -11.49 -16.70 11.48
CA ARG A 90 -10.39 -15.88 10.97
C ARG A 90 -10.51 -14.41 11.35
N GLU A 91 -11.72 -13.83 11.32
CA GLU A 91 -11.93 -12.43 11.69
C GLU A 91 -11.71 -12.17 13.19
N TYR A 92 -12.15 -13.08 14.07
CA TYR A 92 -11.84 -12.97 15.50
C TYR A 92 -10.33 -13.15 15.77
N LEU A 93 -9.69 -14.12 15.14
CA LEU A 93 -8.25 -14.35 15.27
C LEU A 93 -7.44 -13.13 14.84
N LYS A 94 -7.78 -12.55 13.68
CA LYS A 94 -7.21 -11.30 13.18
C LYS A 94 -7.35 -10.16 14.18
N THR A 95 -8.54 -9.97 14.74
CA THR A 95 -8.81 -8.90 15.73
C THR A 95 -8.05 -9.12 17.03
N VAL A 96 -8.05 -10.34 17.56
CA VAL A 96 -7.32 -10.70 18.79
C VAL A 96 -5.82 -10.49 18.59
N LEU A 97 -5.26 -11.03 17.51
CA LEU A 97 -3.83 -10.96 17.22
C LEU A 97 -3.39 -9.50 17.02
N HIS A 98 -4.18 -8.69 16.31
CA HIS A 98 -3.96 -7.26 16.18
C HIS A 98 -3.91 -6.56 17.54
N ARG A 99 -4.84 -6.87 18.46
CA ARG A 99 -4.83 -6.26 19.79
C ARG A 99 -3.61 -6.67 20.61
N ILE A 100 -3.20 -7.93 20.52
CA ILE A 100 -1.97 -8.43 21.17
C ILE A 100 -0.76 -7.66 20.63
N TYR A 101 -0.59 -7.58 19.31
CA TYR A 101 0.54 -6.87 18.70
C TYR A 101 0.51 -5.37 18.98
N GLY A 102 -0.63 -4.71 18.89
CA GLY A 102 -0.79 -3.29 19.21
C GLY A 102 -0.34 -2.99 20.65
N ASN A 103 -0.78 -3.79 21.62
CA ASN A 103 -0.35 -3.66 23.01
C ASN A 103 1.17 -3.88 23.18
N ILE A 104 1.75 -4.86 22.47
CA ILE A 104 3.20 -5.12 22.51
C ILE A 104 4.00 -3.94 21.94
N ILE A 105 3.61 -3.43 20.76
CA ILE A 105 4.28 -2.30 20.10
C ILE A 105 4.16 -1.04 20.95
N ASN A 106 2.98 -0.78 21.52
CA ASN A 106 2.77 0.34 22.43
C ASN A 106 3.60 0.24 23.71
N GLY A 107 3.88 -0.97 24.18
CA GLY A 107 4.71 -1.25 25.33
C GLY A 107 6.23 -1.19 25.09
N PHE A 108 6.69 -0.95 23.86
CA PHE A 108 8.11 -0.83 23.59
C PHE A 108 8.73 0.38 24.31
N ALA A 109 9.84 0.13 25.01
CA ALA A 109 10.64 1.17 25.61
C ALA A 109 11.37 1.98 24.53
N LEU A 110 11.51 3.28 24.77
CA LEU A 110 12.32 4.17 23.92
C LEU A 110 13.71 4.34 24.55
N PRO A 111 14.79 4.34 23.74
CA PRO A 111 14.81 4.13 22.28
C PRO A 111 14.47 2.69 21.88
N LEU A 112 13.84 2.51 20.72
CA LEU A 112 13.48 1.19 20.20
C LEU A 112 14.73 0.32 20.02
N LYS A 113 14.66 -0.91 20.51
CA LYS A 113 15.71 -1.91 20.32
C LYS A 113 15.85 -2.29 18.85
N GLU A 114 17.08 -2.63 18.46
CA GLU A 114 17.42 -3.03 17.08
C GLU A 114 16.60 -4.23 16.60
N GLU A 115 16.29 -5.18 17.49
CA GLU A 115 15.46 -6.35 17.17
C GLU A 115 14.05 -5.96 16.71
N HIS A 116 13.46 -4.88 17.27
CA HIS A 116 12.13 -4.39 16.88
C HIS A 116 12.19 -3.66 15.53
N LYS A 117 13.29 -2.96 15.24
CA LYS A 117 13.53 -2.33 13.94
C LYS A 117 13.72 -3.38 12.84
N LEU A 118 14.48 -4.44 13.13
CA LEU A 118 14.63 -5.57 12.22
C LEU A 118 13.30 -6.29 11.98
N PHE A 119 12.45 -6.43 12.98
CA PHE A 119 11.11 -6.98 12.83
C PHE A 119 10.25 -6.15 11.87
N LEU A 120 10.24 -4.82 12.02
CA LEU A 120 9.55 -3.92 11.08
C LEU A 120 10.05 -4.13 9.64
N VAL A 121 11.37 -4.09 9.42
CA VAL A 121 11.96 -4.14 8.08
C VAL A 121 11.88 -5.51 7.41
N ARG A 122 12.03 -6.60 8.18
CA ARG A 122 12.14 -7.96 7.66
C ARG A 122 10.84 -8.75 7.69
N ALA A 123 9.89 -8.37 8.55
CA ALA A 123 8.61 -9.06 8.67
C ALA A 123 7.44 -8.17 8.22
N LEU A 124 7.20 -7.05 8.89
CA LEU A 124 5.99 -6.24 8.64
C LEU A 124 5.97 -5.62 7.24
N ILE A 125 7.04 -4.95 6.81
CA ILE A 125 7.08 -4.33 5.48
C ILE A 125 6.91 -5.40 4.36
N PRO A 126 7.59 -6.56 4.37
CA PRO A 126 7.37 -7.61 3.38
C PRO A 126 5.96 -8.24 3.36
N LEU A 127 5.17 -8.15 4.45
CA LEU A 127 3.78 -8.62 4.47
C LEU A 127 2.86 -7.84 3.53
N HIS A 128 3.33 -6.74 2.94
CA HIS A 128 2.61 -6.03 1.89
C HIS A 128 2.72 -6.73 0.52
N LYS A 129 3.61 -7.71 0.34
CA LYS A 129 3.84 -8.39 -0.94
C LYS A 129 2.71 -9.34 -1.37
N PRO A 130 2.13 -10.20 -0.50
CA PRO A 130 1.10 -11.18 -0.89
C PRO A 130 -0.15 -10.55 -1.51
N LYS A 131 -0.88 -11.34 -2.31
CA LYS A 131 -2.13 -10.91 -2.96
C LYS A 131 -3.31 -10.85 -1.98
N CYS A 132 -3.33 -11.72 -0.97
CA CYS A 132 -4.36 -11.77 0.07
C CYS A 132 -4.27 -10.65 1.13
N ILE A 133 -3.48 -9.60 0.87
CA ILE A 133 -3.36 -8.44 1.76
C ILE A 133 -4.71 -7.81 2.17
N PRO A 134 -5.78 -7.78 1.35
CA PRO A 134 -7.07 -7.22 1.78
C PRO A 134 -7.60 -7.83 3.08
N MET A 135 -7.27 -9.10 3.34
CA MET A 135 -7.72 -9.82 4.53
C MET A 135 -7.15 -9.24 5.84
N TYR A 136 -5.96 -8.63 5.81
CA TYR A 136 -5.23 -8.18 7.00
C TYR A 136 -4.65 -6.76 6.90
N HIS A 137 -4.92 -6.04 5.81
CA HIS A 137 -4.30 -4.74 5.52
C HIS A 137 -4.47 -3.72 6.64
N GLN A 138 -5.70 -3.53 7.14
CA GLN A 138 -5.97 -2.54 8.19
C GLN A 138 -5.14 -2.81 9.46
N GLN A 139 -4.97 -4.07 9.83
CA GLN A 139 -4.23 -4.47 11.01
C GLN A 139 -2.73 -4.26 10.83
N LEU A 140 -2.24 -4.49 9.61
CA LEU A 140 -0.86 -4.24 9.23
C LEU A 140 -0.55 -2.73 9.19
N SER A 141 -1.40 -1.92 8.54
CA SER A 141 -1.30 -0.45 8.47
C SER A 141 -1.20 0.14 9.87
N TYR A 142 -2.10 -0.25 10.77
CA TYR A 142 -2.05 0.16 12.17
C TYR A 142 -0.70 -0.15 12.84
N CYS A 143 -0.19 -1.38 12.68
CA CYS A 143 1.11 -1.74 13.26
C CYS A 143 2.24 -0.87 12.70
N ILE A 144 2.25 -0.64 11.38
CA ILE A 144 3.24 0.21 10.71
C ILE A 144 3.18 1.64 11.25
N THR A 145 1.99 2.24 11.32
CA THR A 145 1.77 3.59 11.84
C THR A 145 2.21 3.70 13.31
N GLN A 146 1.88 2.74 14.18
CA GLN A 146 2.36 2.72 15.57
C GLN A 146 3.90 2.69 15.68
N PHE A 147 4.60 2.00 14.77
CA PHE A 147 6.07 2.03 14.75
C PHE A 147 6.61 3.42 14.42
N VAL A 148 6.00 4.11 13.45
CA VAL A 148 6.39 5.46 13.04
C VAL A 148 6.09 6.49 14.13
N GLU A 149 4.95 6.39 14.81
CA GLU A 149 4.61 7.24 15.96
C GLU A 149 5.61 7.09 17.12
N LYS A 150 6.13 5.88 17.35
CA LYS A 150 7.11 5.60 18.41
C LYS A 150 8.51 6.14 18.09
N ASP A 151 8.94 6.05 16.83
CA ASP A 151 10.23 6.55 16.36
C ASP A 151 10.08 7.11 14.93
N CYS A 152 9.89 8.43 14.83
CA CYS A 152 9.63 9.11 13.55
C CYS A 152 10.70 8.85 12.49
N LYS A 153 11.94 8.54 12.90
CA LYS A 153 13.06 8.24 11.99
C LYS A 153 12.79 7.00 11.12
N LEU A 154 11.85 6.15 11.52
CA LEU A 154 11.45 4.97 10.76
C LEU A 154 10.57 5.32 9.55
N ALA A 155 9.99 6.52 9.47
CA ALA A 155 9.12 6.94 8.36
C ALA A 155 9.78 6.77 6.99
N ASP A 156 11.02 7.24 6.79
CA ASP A 156 11.75 7.10 5.52
C ASP A 156 11.95 5.61 5.15
N THR A 157 12.19 4.75 6.13
CA THR A 157 12.37 3.31 5.92
C THR A 157 11.06 2.64 5.50
N VAL A 158 9.96 2.98 6.17
CA VAL A 158 8.61 2.48 5.87
C VAL A 158 8.17 2.93 4.48
N ILE A 159 8.24 4.23 4.17
CA ILE A 159 7.83 4.79 2.88
C ILE A 159 8.62 4.14 1.74
N ARG A 160 9.95 4.01 1.87
CA ARG A 160 10.76 3.30 0.86
C ARG A 160 10.37 1.82 0.73
N GLY A 161 10.01 1.18 1.84
CA GLY A 161 9.51 -0.18 1.87
C GLY A 161 8.21 -0.35 1.07
N LEU A 162 7.24 0.54 1.30
CA LEU A 162 5.97 0.56 0.56
C LEU A 162 6.20 0.85 -0.93
N LEU A 163 7.03 1.84 -1.26
CA LEU A 163 7.40 2.15 -2.65
C LEU A 163 8.10 0.98 -3.36
N LYS A 164 8.90 0.18 -2.65
CA LYS A 164 9.55 -1.01 -3.21
C LYS A 164 8.54 -2.09 -3.60
N TYR A 165 7.44 -2.22 -2.86
CA TYR A 165 6.41 -3.23 -3.10
C TYR A 165 5.15 -2.65 -3.74
N TRP A 166 5.25 -1.47 -4.35
CA TRP A 166 4.12 -0.76 -4.93
C TRP A 166 3.38 -1.64 -5.97
N PRO A 167 2.06 -1.83 -5.85
CA PRO A 167 1.29 -2.62 -6.80
C PRO A 167 1.22 -1.94 -8.16
N VAL A 168 1.54 -2.67 -9.23
CA VAL A 168 1.47 -2.15 -10.62
C VAL A 168 0.32 -2.77 -11.42
N THR A 169 -0.20 -3.93 -10.96
CA THR A 169 -1.21 -4.72 -11.68
C THR A 169 -2.53 -4.87 -10.93
N ASN A 170 -2.65 -4.32 -9.73
CA ASN A 170 -3.86 -4.46 -8.89
C ASN A 170 -4.23 -3.08 -8.31
N SER A 171 -5.22 -2.44 -8.94
CA SER A 171 -5.68 -1.10 -8.57
C SER A 171 -6.27 -1.02 -7.16
N SER A 172 -7.01 -2.06 -6.73
CA SER A 172 -7.57 -2.11 -5.37
C SER A 172 -6.47 -2.10 -4.31
N LYS A 173 -5.39 -2.86 -4.54
CA LYS A 173 -4.22 -2.88 -3.67
C LYS A 173 -3.45 -1.56 -3.72
N GLU A 174 -3.38 -0.91 -4.88
CA GLU A 174 -2.79 0.41 -5.01
C GLU A 174 -3.56 1.47 -4.19
N VAL A 175 -4.90 1.43 -4.20
CA VAL A 175 -5.74 2.29 -3.34
C VAL A 175 -5.49 2.02 -1.85
N MET A 176 -5.30 0.76 -1.45
CA MET A 176 -4.93 0.41 -0.07
C MET A 176 -3.57 1.02 0.33
N PHE A 177 -2.56 0.89 -0.53
CA PHE A 177 -1.24 1.47 -0.30
C PHE A 177 -1.27 3.00 -0.19
N LEU A 178 -2.08 3.67 -1.02
CA LEU A 178 -2.29 5.12 -0.91
C LEU A 178 -2.93 5.50 0.43
N GLY A 179 -3.83 4.65 0.95
CA GLY A 179 -4.43 4.84 2.27
C GLY A 179 -3.44 4.71 3.41
N GLU A 180 -2.67 3.63 3.45
CA GLU A 180 -1.61 3.44 4.46
C GLU A 180 -0.55 4.53 4.36
N LEU A 181 -0.17 4.93 3.15
CA LEU A 181 0.79 6.00 2.93
C LEU A 181 0.30 7.34 3.51
N GLU A 182 -0.99 7.64 3.43
CA GLU A 182 -1.56 8.84 4.08
C GLU A 182 -1.40 8.77 5.60
N GLU A 183 -1.76 7.64 6.22
CA GLU A 183 -1.61 7.45 7.68
C GLU A 183 -0.14 7.57 8.12
N VAL A 184 0.80 7.02 7.35
CA VAL A 184 2.23 7.13 7.64
C VAL A 184 2.73 8.56 7.47
N LEU A 185 2.28 9.29 6.45
CA LEU A 185 2.65 10.68 6.23
C LEU A 185 2.09 11.61 7.31
N GLU A 186 0.91 11.34 7.84
CA GLU A 186 0.33 12.03 8.99
C GLU A 186 1.26 11.97 10.22
N ALA A 187 1.84 10.81 10.48
CA ALA A 187 2.80 10.61 11.57
C ALA A 187 4.24 11.08 11.25
N THR A 188 4.50 11.55 10.02
CA THR A 188 5.86 11.89 9.56
C THR A 188 6.24 13.34 9.88
N GLN A 189 7.48 13.55 10.33
CA GLN A 189 8.05 14.88 10.58
C GLN A 189 8.77 15.43 9.34
N ALA A 190 8.93 16.76 9.26
CA ALA A 190 9.51 17.43 8.10
C ALA A 190 10.92 16.94 7.69
N PRO A 191 11.89 16.70 8.61
CA PRO A 191 13.21 16.22 8.23
C PRO A 191 13.18 14.84 7.56
N GLU A 192 12.36 13.93 8.06
CA GLU A 192 12.17 12.58 7.55
C GLU A 192 11.46 12.60 6.20
N PHE A 193 10.42 13.42 6.07
CA PHE A 193 9.73 13.65 4.80
C PHE A 193 10.68 14.12 3.69
N GLN A 194 11.58 15.06 3.99
CA GLN A 194 12.57 15.56 3.02
C GLN A 194 13.51 14.47 2.49
N ARG A 195 13.76 13.40 3.25
CA ARG A 195 14.62 12.29 2.82
C ARG A 195 13.93 11.43 1.77
N CYS A 196 12.61 11.25 1.84
CA CYS A 196 11.85 10.39 0.96
C CYS A 196 10.96 11.11 -0.07
N MET A 197 10.78 12.44 0.00
CA MET A 197 9.83 13.17 -0.84
C MET A 197 10.04 12.97 -2.35
N VAL A 198 11.28 12.91 -2.83
CA VAL A 198 11.54 12.77 -4.29
C VAL A 198 11.03 11.42 -4.84
N PRO A 199 11.46 10.25 -4.33
CA PRO A 199 10.93 8.98 -4.81
C PRO A 199 9.44 8.82 -4.53
N LEU A 200 8.95 9.35 -3.40
CA LEU A 200 7.53 9.37 -3.05
C LEU A 200 6.68 10.10 -4.09
N PHE A 201 7.00 11.36 -4.40
CA PHE A 201 6.20 12.16 -5.32
C PHE A 201 6.37 11.76 -6.78
N ARG A 202 7.45 11.06 -7.14
CA ARG A 202 7.52 10.36 -8.44
C ARG A 202 6.48 9.26 -8.56
N GLN A 203 6.25 8.50 -7.48
CA GLN A 203 5.21 7.46 -7.48
C GLN A 203 3.82 8.08 -7.40
N ILE A 204 3.59 9.08 -6.54
CA ILE A 204 2.32 9.81 -6.49
C ILE A 204 2.01 10.42 -7.87
N GLY A 205 2.98 11.01 -8.55
CA GLY A 205 2.82 11.53 -9.92
C GLY A 205 2.32 10.48 -10.92
N ARG A 206 2.75 9.21 -10.79
CA ARG A 206 2.22 8.11 -11.61
C ARG A 206 0.78 7.75 -11.23
N CYS A 207 0.47 7.71 -9.93
CA CYS A 207 -0.89 7.45 -9.45
C CYS A 207 -1.87 8.53 -9.90
N LEU A 208 -1.45 9.80 -9.87
CA LEU A 208 -2.22 10.93 -10.41
C LEU A 208 -2.54 10.71 -11.89
N SER A 209 -1.56 10.30 -12.70
CA SER A 209 -1.76 10.01 -14.13
C SER A 209 -2.40 8.64 -14.43
N SER A 210 -2.87 7.91 -13.42
CA SER A 210 -3.53 6.63 -13.62
C SER A 210 -4.84 6.80 -14.38
N SER A 211 -5.09 5.92 -15.35
CA SER A 211 -6.39 5.88 -16.04
C SER A 211 -7.50 5.32 -15.14
N HIS A 212 -7.14 4.64 -14.04
CA HIS A 212 -8.08 4.10 -13.07
C HIS A 212 -8.52 5.18 -12.09
N PHE A 213 -9.77 5.62 -12.18
CA PHE A 213 -10.24 6.81 -11.46
C PHE A 213 -10.06 6.71 -9.94
N GLN A 214 -10.31 5.55 -9.31
CA GLN A 214 -10.16 5.39 -7.85
C GLN A 214 -8.72 5.60 -7.38
N VAL A 215 -7.73 5.25 -8.21
CA VAL A 215 -6.31 5.45 -7.87
C VAL A 215 -5.95 6.93 -7.96
N ALA A 216 -6.33 7.58 -9.06
CA ALA A 216 -6.08 9.00 -9.27
C ALA A 216 -6.80 9.87 -8.23
N GLU A 217 -8.08 9.58 -7.95
CA GLU A 217 -8.87 10.25 -6.91
C GLU A 217 -8.25 10.07 -5.52
N ARG A 218 -7.91 8.83 -5.13
CA ARG A 218 -7.29 8.57 -3.83
C ARG A 218 -5.96 9.28 -3.64
N ALA A 219 -5.16 9.39 -4.71
CA ALA A 219 -3.90 10.13 -4.70
C ALA A 219 -4.11 11.66 -4.59
N LEU A 220 -5.13 12.21 -5.28
CA LEU A 220 -5.49 13.63 -5.18
C LEU A 220 -6.02 14.00 -3.78
N PHE A 221 -6.68 13.07 -3.08
CA PHE A 221 -7.16 13.30 -1.72
C PHE A 221 -6.05 13.50 -0.67
N LEU A 222 -4.78 13.20 -0.98
CA LEU A 222 -3.66 13.53 -0.09
C LEU A 222 -3.58 15.03 0.22
N TRP A 223 -4.07 15.90 -0.66
CA TRP A 223 -4.12 17.35 -0.45
C TRP A 223 -5.25 17.82 0.46
N ASN A 224 -6.21 16.96 0.82
CA ASN A 224 -7.27 17.32 1.77
C ASN A 224 -6.82 17.18 3.23
N ASN A 225 -5.66 16.58 3.46
CA ASN A 225 -5.07 16.44 4.76
C ASN A 225 -4.17 17.65 5.04
N ASP A 226 -4.52 18.46 6.05
CA ASP A 226 -3.83 19.71 6.37
C ASP A 226 -2.33 19.52 6.67
N HIS A 227 -1.96 18.44 7.37
CA HIS A 227 -0.56 18.19 7.72
C HIS A 227 0.26 17.83 6.47
N ILE A 228 -0.26 16.92 5.64
CA ILE A 228 0.39 16.52 4.39
C ILE A 228 0.46 17.69 3.41
N GLU A 229 -0.61 18.47 3.27
CA GLU A 229 -0.64 19.67 2.43
C GLU A 229 0.43 20.67 2.88
N ASN A 230 0.58 20.90 4.19
CA ASN A 230 1.61 21.78 4.73
C ASN A 230 3.04 21.28 4.45
N LEU A 231 3.29 19.98 4.59
CA LEU A 231 4.58 19.37 4.22
C LEU A 231 4.88 19.59 2.72
N ILE A 232 3.87 19.44 1.86
CA ILE A 232 3.98 19.66 0.41
C ILE A 232 4.28 21.14 0.11
N LYS A 233 3.52 22.08 0.71
CA LYS A 233 3.69 23.53 0.52
C LYS A 233 5.08 24.02 0.92
N GLN A 234 5.64 23.49 2.00
CA GLN A 234 7.00 23.82 2.46
C GLN A 234 8.09 23.34 1.50
N ASN A 235 7.86 22.22 0.81
CA ASN A 235 8.83 21.59 -0.10
C ASN A 235 8.45 21.72 -1.58
N ARG A 236 7.56 22.67 -1.91
CA ARG A 236 6.97 22.87 -3.24
C ARG A 236 7.98 23.05 -4.37
N LYS A 237 9.13 23.67 -4.10
CA LYS A 237 10.21 23.88 -5.10
C LYS A 237 10.74 22.57 -5.69
N VAL A 238 10.67 21.47 -4.92
CA VAL A 238 11.07 20.13 -5.38
C VAL A 238 9.86 19.33 -5.84
N ILE A 239 8.74 19.41 -5.11
CA ILE A 239 7.57 18.56 -5.35
C ILE A 239 6.80 19.00 -6.59
N LEU A 240 6.52 20.30 -6.75
CA LEU A 240 5.68 20.81 -7.83
C LEU A 240 6.22 20.41 -9.20
N PRO A 241 7.51 20.63 -9.54
CA PRO A 241 8.05 20.21 -10.85
C PRO A 241 7.93 18.71 -11.14
N ILE A 242 7.89 17.84 -10.10
CA ILE A 242 7.78 16.39 -10.27
C ILE A 242 6.36 15.98 -10.67
N ILE A 243 5.34 16.58 -10.05
CA ILE A 243 3.93 16.21 -10.26
C ILE A 243 3.23 17.08 -11.31
N PHE A 244 3.81 18.24 -11.66
CA PHE A 244 3.19 19.21 -12.56
C PHE A 244 2.78 18.60 -13.91
N PRO A 245 3.61 17.79 -14.60
CA PRO A 245 3.20 17.17 -15.87
C PRO A 245 1.96 16.28 -15.72
N SER A 246 1.85 15.56 -14.59
CA SER A 246 0.70 14.71 -14.29
C SER A 246 -0.57 15.54 -14.08
N LEU A 247 -0.47 16.67 -13.36
CA LEU A 247 -1.59 17.58 -13.12
C LEU A 247 -2.08 18.26 -14.41
N GLU A 248 -1.17 18.73 -15.27
CA GLU A 248 -1.54 19.38 -16.53
C GLU A 248 -2.24 18.41 -17.50
N ARG A 249 -1.69 17.22 -17.69
CA ARG A 249 -2.31 16.19 -18.56
C ARG A 249 -3.70 15.82 -18.06
N ASN A 250 -3.85 15.65 -16.75
CA ASN A 250 -5.15 15.33 -16.16
C ASN A 250 -6.17 16.46 -16.35
N ALA A 251 -5.78 17.70 -16.09
CA ALA A 251 -6.66 18.85 -16.24
C ALA A 251 -7.17 19.00 -17.68
N ARG A 252 -6.31 18.73 -18.67
CA ARG A 252 -6.67 18.81 -20.10
C ARG A 252 -7.56 17.65 -20.55
N ALA A 253 -7.22 16.41 -20.17
CA ALA A 253 -7.72 15.24 -20.90
C ALA A 253 -8.24 14.08 -20.03
N HIS A 254 -8.26 14.17 -18.70
CA HIS A 254 -8.76 13.04 -17.88
C HIS A 254 -10.24 12.75 -18.16
N TRP A 255 -10.62 11.49 -18.36
CA TRP A 255 -11.99 11.13 -18.77
C TRP A 255 -13.02 11.33 -17.65
N ASN A 256 -12.61 11.13 -16.38
CA ASN A 256 -13.47 11.28 -15.21
C ASN A 256 -13.52 12.74 -14.72
N GLN A 257 -14.73 13.27 -14.54
CA GLN A 257 -14.96 14.67 -14.16
C GLN A 257 -14.60 14.99 -12.70
N ALA A 258 -14.77 14.05 -11.77
CA ALA A 258 -14.40 14.24 -10.37
C ALA A 258 -12.87 14.38 -10.24
N VAL A 259 -12.12 13.51 -10.91
CA VAL A 259 -10.65 13.58 -10.97
C VAL A 259 -10.18 14.90 -11.59
N LYS A 260 -10.83 15.37 -12.66
CA LYS A 260 -10.57 16.70 -13.24
C LYS A 260 -10.78 17.82 -12.22
N SER A 261 -11.91 17.82 -11.52
CA SER A 261 -12.23 18.83 -10.50
C SER A 261 -11.19 18.85 -9.37
N LEU A 262 -10.85 17.69 -8.82
CA LEU A 262 -9.82 17.55 -7.79
C LEU A 262 -8.44 18.00 -8.28
N THR A 263 -8.09 17.66 -9.53
CA THR A 263 -6.84 18.12 -10.16
C THR A 263 -6.79 19.65 -10.24
N LEU A 264 -7.88 20.30 -10.65
CA LEU A 264 -7.96 21.76 -10.71
C LEU A 264 -7.84 22.40 -9.32
N ASN A 265 -8.42 21.79 -8.28
CA ASN A 265 -8.26 22.25 -6.91
C ASN A 265 -6.79 22.19 -6.47
N VAL A 266 -6.10 21.08 -6.71
CA VAL A 266 -4.67 20.93 -6.37
C VAL A 266 -3.81 21.94 -7.15
N ARG A 267 -4.10 22.16 -8.44
CA ARG A 267 -3.42 23.20 -9.24
C ARG A 267 -3.61 24.58 -8.62
N LYS A 268 -4.84 24.89 -8.21
CA LYS A 268 -5.16 26.17 -7.57
C LYS A 268 -4.39 26.38 -6.26
N ILE A 269 -4.24 25.34 -5.43
CA ILE A 269 -3.42 25.39 -4.21
C ILE A 269 -2.00 25.86 -4.53
N PHE A 270 -1.38 25.30 -5.58
CA PHE A 270 -0.02 25.68 -5.97
C PHE A 270 0.05 27.06 -6.61
N SER A 271 -0.89 27.42 -7.50
CA SER A 271 -0.91 28.74 -8.12
C SER A 271 -1.12 29.86 -7.11
N ASP A 272 -1.95 29.64 -6.09
CA ASP A 272 -2.22 30.61 -5.04
C ASP A 272 -1.03 30.73 -4.05
N THR A 273 -0.27 29.64 -3.86
CA THR A 273 0.89 29.61 -2.94
C THR A 273 2.16 30.20 -3.55
N ASP A 274 2.44 29.92 -4.83
CA ASP A 274 3.67 30.35 -5.51
C ASP A 274 3.43 30.51 -7.02
N PRO A 275 2.83 31.65 -7.44
CA PRO A 275 2.48 31.89 -8.84
C PRO A 275 3.68 31.85 -9.79
N GLU A 276 4.82 32.41 -9.35
CA GLU A 276 6.05 32.46 -10.15
C GLU A 276 6.57 31.05 -10.47
N LEU A 277 6.67 30.19 -9.45
CA LEU A 277 7.10 28.80 -9.65
C LEU A 277 6.08 28.02 -10.50
N PHE A 278 4.78 28.29 -10.34
CA PHE A 278 3.74 27.65 -11.15
C PHE A 278 3.87 28.01 -12.63
N GLU A 279 4.08 29.29 -12.95
CA GLU A 279 4.32 29.77 -14.31
C GLU A 279 5.62 29.20 -14.91
N GLU A 280 6.69 29.12 -14.13
CA GLU A 280 7.95 28.47 -14.55
C GLU A 280 7.72 27.00 -14.92
N CYS A 281 7.00 26.26 -14.08
CA CYS A 281 6.66 24.86 -14.36
C CYS A 281 5.78 24.72 -15.60
N LEU A 282 4.84 25.65 -15.82
CA LEU A 282 3.98 25.67 -17.00
C LEU A 282 4.78 25.89 -18.29
N ALA A 283 5.68 26.88 -18.28
CA ALA A 283 6.54 27.17 -19.43
C ALA A 283 7.43 25.96 -19.75
N LYS A 284 8.07 25.37 -18.74
CA LYS A 284 8.89 24.18 -18.90
C LYS A 284 8.10 22.99 -19.46
N PHE A 285 6.88 22.77 -18.97
CA PHE A 285 6.03 21.68 -19.47
C PHE A 285 5.68 21.86 -20.95
N GLN A 286 5.39 23.10 -21.39
CA GLN A 286 5.13 23.40 -22.80
C GLN A 286 6.37 23.20 -23.68
N GLU A 287 7.54 23.57 -23.18
CA GLU A 287 8.82 23.31 -23.85
C GLU A 287 9.07 21.80 -23.99
N ASP A 288 8.91 21.04 -22.90
CA ASP A 288 9.07 19.58 -22.89
C ASP A 288 8.08 18.90 -23.86
N GLU A 289 6.80 19.34 -23.92
CA GLU A 289 5.81 18.85 -24.89
C GLU A 289 6.24 19.13 -26.34
N ALA A 290 6.72 20.33 -26.62
CA ALA A 290 7.18 20.70 -27.97
C ALA A 290 8.40 19.87 -28.40
N GLN A 291 9.35 19.66 -27.49
CA GLN A 291 10.51 18.80 -27.73
C GLN A 291 10.12 17.34 -27.94
N GLU A 292 9.14 16.81 -27.19
CA GLU A 292 8.66 15.44 -27.33
C GLU A 292 7.98 15.21 -28.69
N GLU A 293 7.16 16.16 -29.16
CA GLU A 293 6.57 16.12 -30.50
C GLU A 293 7.63 16.25 -31.62
N GLU A 294 8.64 17.10 -31.46
CA GLU A 294 9.76 17.18 -32.41
C GLU A 294 10.53 15.85 -32.49
N ILE A 295 10.82 15.22 -31.35
CA ILE A 295 11.48 13.91 -31.30
C ILE A 295 10.62 12.84 -31.97
N LYS A 296 9.31 12.86 -31.72
CA LYS A 296 8.36 11.91 -32.31
C LYS A 296 8.29 12.04 -33.83
N THR A 297 8.14 13.27 -34.34
CA THR A 297 8.13 13.52 -35.79
C THR A 297 9.45 13.13 -36.46
N ARG A 298 10.59 13.42 -35.81
CA ARG A 298 11.92 12.98 -36.30
C ARG A 298 12.04 11.45 -36.34
N ARG A 299 11.54 10.74 -35.32
CA ARG A 299 11.50 9.27 -35.30
C ARG A 299 10.63 8.74 -36.42
N GLU A 300 9.42 9.28 -36.60
CA GLU A 300 8.50 8.87 -37.68
C GLU A 300 9.11 9.09 -39.08
N ALA A 301 9.79 10.22 -39.30
CA ALA A 301 10.50 10.47 -40.55
C ALA A 301 11.64 9.46 -40.80
N THR A 302 12.40 9.14 -39.75
CA THR A 302 13.49 8.14 -39.83
C THR A 302 12.93 6.75 -40.16
N TRP A 303 11.82 6.36 -39.52
CA TRP A 303 11.16 5.07 -39.81
C TRP A 303 10.62 5.00 -41.24
N LYS A 304 9.98 6.06 -41.75
CA LYS A 304 9.52 6.12 -43.15
C LYS A 304 10.66 5.96 -44.14
N GLN A 305 11.80 6.62 -43.91
CA GLN A 305 12.98 6.45 -44.76
C GLN A 305 13.51 5.01 -44.75
N LEU A 306 13.52 4.35 -43.59
CA LEU A 306 13.92 2.95 -43.49
C LEU A 306 12.96 2.01 -44.22
N GLU A 307 11.65 2.25 -44.14
CA GLU A 307 10.64 1.50 -44.88
C GLU A 307 10.80 1.65 -46.40
N GLU A 308 11.05 2.87 -46.89
CA GLU A 308 11.31 3.14 -48.30
C GLU A 308 12.57 2.41 -48.80
N ILE A 309 13.67 2.47 -48.04
CA ILE A 309 14.91 1.75 -48.37
C ILE A 309 14.69 0.23 -48.38
N ALA A 310 13.93 -0.29 -47.41
CA ALA A 310 13.59 -1.71 -47.33
C ALA A 310 12.73 -2.14 -48.54
N ALA A 311 11.75 -1.33 -48.94
CA ALA A 311 10.91 -1.58 -50.11
C ALA A 311 11.70 -1.53 -51.43
N MET A 312 12.66 -0.61 -51.56
CA MET A 312 13.57 -0.57 -52.72
C MET A 312 14.48 -1.80 -52.80
N LYS A 313 14.97 -2.29 -51.65
CA LYS A 313 15.78 -3.52 -51.58
C LYS A 313 14.95 -4.77 -51.89
N SER A 314 13.72 -4.87 -51.39
CA SER A 314 12.85 -6.01 -51.69
C SER A 314 12.41 -6.04 -53.17
N ALA A 315 12.17 -4.87 -53.77
CA ALA A 315 11.87 -4.75 -55.19
C ALA A 315 13.07 -5.07 -56.11
N SER A 316 14.30 -4.79 -55.66
CA SER A 316 15.52 -5.16 -56.39
C SER A 316 15.94 -6.62 -56.19
N SER A 317 15.44 -7.30 -55.14
CA SER A 317 15.63 -8.73 -54.90
C SER A 317 14.50 -9.62 -55.47
N GLY A 318 13.93 -9.25 -56.63
CA GLY A 318 13.02 -10.11 -57.40
C GLY A 318 13.69 -11.43 -57.84
N PRO A 319 12.92 -12.51 -58.08
CA PRO A 319 13.31 -13.90 -57.87
C PRO A 319 14.55 -14.30 -58.68
N ALA A 320 15.65 -14.60 -57.97
CA ALA A 320 16.77 -15.32 -58.54
C ALA A 320 16.31 -16.76 -58.88
N LEU A 321 15.84 -16.93 -60.12
CA LEU A 321 15.88 -18.14 -60.95
C LEU A 321 15.79 -19.48 -60.20
N ALA A 322 14.56 -19.98 -60.04
CA ALA A 322 14.33 -21.43 -60.11
C ALA A 322 14.25 -21.82 -61.59
N LYS A 323 15.33 -22.37 -62.14
CA LYS A 323 15.33 -23.14 -63.39
C LYS A 323 16.11 -24.42 -63.19
#